data_AF-A0A3C0A3B9-F1
#
_entry.id   AF-A0A3C0A3B9-F1
#
_cell.length_a   1.000
_cell.length_b   1.000
_cell.length_c   1.000
_cell.angle_alpha   90.00
_cell.angle_beta   90.00
_cell.angle_gamma   90.00
#
_symmetry.space_group_name_H-M   'P 1'
#
loop_
_entity.id
_entity.type
_entity.pdbx_description
1 polymer ?
#
loop_
_entity_poly.entity_id
_entity_poly.type
_entity_poly.pdbx_seq_one_letter_code
_entity_poly.pdbx_strand_id
1 'polypeptide(L)'
;MINGFKTALGQRIFVTGNCPELGNWDLDKAFQLEYVNENLWMEDMSLTRPPGASMAYKFIVKNPDGTVLYEDRPAHVRRLPAEGGLILKHVWV
;
A
#
# COMPACT_ATOMS: atom_id res chain seq x y z
N MET A 1 2.77 9.77 9.71
CA MET A 1 4.04 9.04 9.67
C MET A 1 3.81 7.87 10.60
N ILE A 2 4.13 6.63 10.22
CA ILE A 2 4.39 5.63 11.28
C ILE A 2 5.60 6.17 12.01
N ASN A 3 5.43 6.58 13.27
CA ASN A 3 6.43 7.21 14.13
C ASN A 3 7.90 6.91 13.78
N GLY A 4 8.55 7.74 12.96
CA GLY A 4 9.99 7.65 12.68
C GLY A 4 10.46 6.32 12.09
N PHE A 5 9.62 5.62 11.31
CA PHE A 5 9.92 4.29 10.83
C PHE A 5 11.01 4.29 9.73
N LYS A 6 12.26 4.04 10.12
CA LYS A 6 13.27 3.53 9.19
C LYS A 6 12.96 2.08 8.92
N THR A 7 12.70 1.72 7.66
CA THR A 7 12.60 0.31 7.28
C THR A 7 13.91 -0.39 7.61
N ALA A 8 13.88 -1.32 8.56
CA ALA A 8 14.98 -2.21 8.87
C ALA A 8 15.12 -3.27 7.76
N LEU A 9 16.35 -3.77 7.58
CA LEU A 9 16.62 -4.88 6.66
C LEU A 9 15.68 -6.06 6.97
N GLY A 10 14.90 -6.46 5.97
CA GLY A 10 13.96 -7.60 6.07
C GLY A 10 12.50 -7.22 6.31
N GLN A 11 12.18 -5.96 6.59
CA GLN A 11 10.78 -5.51 6.63
C GLN A 11 10.20 -5.44 5.22
N ARG A 12 8.94 -5.82 5.08
CA ARG A 12 8.20 -5.76 3.83
C ARG A 12 6.99 -4.86 3.98
N ILE A 13 6.77 -4.01 3.01
CA ILE A 13 5.61 -3.11 2.99
C ILE A 13 4.56 -3.72 2.08
N PHE A 14 3.33 -3.67 2.56
CA PHE A 14 2.18 -4.08 1.81
C PHE A 14 1.14 -2.96 1.82
N VAL A 15 0.21 -3.04 0.89
CA VAL A 15 -0.95 -2.17 0.80
C VAL A 15 -2.20 -3.04 0.80
N THR A 16 -3.16 -2.69 1.64
CA THR A 16 -4.47 -3.33 1.68
C THR A 16 -5.56 -2.27 1.58
N GLY A 17 -6.74 -2.62 1.08
CA GLY A 17 -7.77 -1.63 0.82
C GLY A 17 -9.12 -2.25 0.50
N ASN A 18 -10.10 -1.40 0.19
CA ASN A 18 -11.48 -1.81 -0.07
C ASN A 18 -11.72 -2.41 -1.47
N CYS A 19 -10.65 -2.76 -2.19
CA CYS A 19 -10.70 -3.33 -3.53
C CYS A 19 -10.23 -4.79 -3.49
N PRO A 20 -10.76 -5.66 -4.36
CA PRO A 20 -10.29 -7.04 -4.47
C PRO A 20 -8.80 -7.12 -4.87
N GLU A 21 -8.32 -6.19 -5.69
CA GLU A 21 -6.90 -6.08 -6.07
C GLU A 21 -5.98 -5.74 -4.87
N LEU A 22 -6.56 -5.15 -3.81
CA LEU A 22 -5.90 -4.83 -2.54
C LEU A 22 -6.32 -5.77 -1.40
N GLY A 23 -6.98 -6.88 -1.73
CA GLY A 23 -7.39 -7.89 -0.75
C GLY A 23 -8.66 -7.58 0.04
N ASN A 24 -9.41 -6.50 -0.23
CA ASN A 24 -10.63 -6.16 0.53
C ASN A 24 -10.41 -6.08 2.06
N TRP A 25 -9.32 -5.44 2.50
CA TRP A 25 -8.87 -5.36 3.91
C TRP A 25 -8.37 -6.67 4.51
N ASP A 26 -8.25 -7.73 3.72
CA ASP A 26 -7.59 -8.99 4.09
C ASP A 26 -6.06 -8.83 4.00
N LEU A 27 -5.38 -9.05 5.12
CA LEU A 27 -3.91 -8.91 5.21
C LEU A 27 -3.17 -10.02 4.47
N ASP A 28 -3.78 -11.19 4.29
CA ASP A 28 -3.18 -12.31 3.58
C ASP A 28 -3.23 -12.10 2.07
N LYS A 29 -4.13 -11.24 1.62
CA LYS A 29 -4.28 -10.79 0.23
C LYS A 29 -3.78 -9.37 0.01
N ALA A 30 -3.09 -8.79 1.00
CA ALA A 30 -2.49 -7.48 0.86
C ALA A 30 -1.42 -7.51 -0.23
N PHE A 31 -1.40 -6.47 -1.05
CA PHE A 31 -0.48 -6.37 -2.17
C PHE A 31 0.90 -5.94 -1.67
N GLN A 32 1.97 -6.65 -2.05
CA GLN A 32 3.34 -6.30 -1.64
C GLN A 32 3.89 -5.16 -2.49
N LEU A 33 4.51 -4.15 -1.88
CA LEU A 33 5.26 -3.13 -2.62
C LEU A 33 6.70 -3.59 -2.87
N GLU A 34 7.26 -3.17 -4.00
CA GLU A 34 8.69 -3.35 -4.28
C GLU A 34 9.55 -2.29 -3.59
N TYR A 35 10.67 -2.74 -3.03
CA TYR A 35 11.70 -1.87 -2.48
C TYR A 35 12.54 -1.31 -3.62
N VAL A 36 12.52 0.01 -3.81
CA VAL A 36 13.33 0.68 -4.84
C VAL A 36 14.63 1.19 -4.24
N ASN A 37 14.54 1.91 -3.11
CA ASN A 37 15.69 2.41 -2.37
C ASN A 37 15.28 2.76 -0.93
N GLU A 38 16.24 3.24 -0.13
CA GLU A 38 16.12 3.52 1.30
C GLU A 38 14.84 4.25 1.73
N ASN A 39 14.28 5.10 0.86
CA ASN A 39 13.10 5.91 1.17
C ASN A 39 11.93 5.66 0.22
N LEU A 40 12.08 4.83 -0.82
CA LEU A 40 11.08 4.67 -1.87
C LEU A 40 10.64 3.22 -2.04
N TRP A 41 9.33 3.04 -1.90
CA TRP A 41 8.63 1.82 -2.24
C TRP A 41 7.60 2.12 -3.33
N MET A 42 7.54 1.28 -4.34
CA MET A 42 6.71 1.54 -5.52
C MET A 42 6.14 0.24 -6.06
N GLU A 43 4.97 0.35 -6.67
CA GLU A 43 4.34 -0.74 -7.39
C GLU A 43 3.36 -0.22 -8.44
N ASP A 44 3.30 -0.92 -9.58
CA ASP A 44 2.38 -0.63 -10.67
C ASP A 44 1.15 -1.56 -10.57
N MET A 45 0.04 -1.03 -10.08
CA MET A 45 -1.20 -1.80 -9.95
C MET A 45 -2.17 -1.50 -11.09
N SER A 46 -2.56 -2.54 -11.83
CA SER A 46 -3.65 -2.45 -12.80
C SER A 46 -4.98 -2.66 -12.08
N LEU A 47 -5.77 -1.59 -11.93
CA LEU A 47 -7.09 -1.65 -11.32
C LEU A 47 -8.16 -1.82 -12.38
N THR A 48 -9.03 -2.82 -12.23
CA THR A 48 -10.10 -3.08 -13.21
C THR A 48 -11.41 -2.57 -12.64
N ARG A 49 -11.51 -1.24 -12.47
CA ARG A 49 -12.68 -0.58 -11.86
C ARG A 49 -13.24 0.53 -12.75
N PRO A 50 -14.52 0.89 -12.55
CA PRO A 50 -15.12 1.97 -13.30
C PRO A 50 -14.37 3.30 -13.12
N PRO A 51 -14.28 4.12 -14.18
CA PRO A 51 -13.89 5.52 -14.10
C PRO A 51 -14.48 6.24 -12.89
N GLY A 52 -13.65 6.94 -12.11
CA GLY A 52 -14.14 7.77 -11.00
C GLY A 52 -14.58 7.00 -9.75
N ALA A 53 -14.41 5.68 -9.71
CA ALA A 53 -14.60 4.92 -8.48
C ALA A 53 -13.65 5.40 -7.37
N SER A 54 -14.15 5.43 -6.14
CA SER A 54 -13.33 5.73 -4.96
C SER A 54 -12.67 4.44 -4.43
N MET A 55 -11.36 4.51 -4.23
CA MET A 55 -10.55 3.49 -3.58
C MET A 55 -10.02 4.01 -2.26
N ALA A 56 -10.15 3.21 -1.21
CA ALA A 56 -9.58 3.45 0.09
C ALA A 56 -8.51 2.39 0.38
N TYR A 57 -7.33 2.80 0.81
CA TYR A 57 -6.22 1.90 1.10
C TYR A 57 -5.40 2.35 2.30
N LYS A 58 -4.71 1.39 2.92
CA LYS A 58 -3.71 1.63 3.95
C LYS A 58 -2.42 0.89 3.66
N PHE A 59 -1.31 1.50 4.04
CA PHE A 59 -0.03 0.84 4.11
C PHE A 59 0.09 0.04 5.42
N ILE A 60 0.69 -1.14 5.30
CA ILE A 60 1.07 -1.98 6.42
C ILE A 60 2.53 -2.39 6.27
N VAL A 61 3.22 -2.55 7.40
CA VAL A 61 4.55 -3.15 7.44
C VAL A 61 4.41 -4.51 8.08
N LYS A 62 4.87 -5.56 7.39
CA LYS A 62 5.05 -6.88 8.00
C LYS A 62 6.51 -7.04 8.41
N ASN A 63 6.72 -7.32 9.69
CA ASN A 63 8.02 -7.61 10.25
C ASN A 63 8.37 -9.10 10.04
N PRO A 64 9.67 -9.46 10.06
CA PRO A 64 10.09 -10.86 9.97
C PRO A 64 9.54 -11.77 11.08
N ASP A 65 9.19 -11.20 12.23
CA ASP A 65 8.59 -11.90 13.38
C ASP A 65 7.08 -12.17 13.22
N GLY A 66 6.49 -11.76 12.10
CA GLY A 66 5.06 -11.92 11.80
C GLY A 66 4.17 -10.79 12.33
N THR A 67 4.72 -9.81 13.06
CA THR A 67 3.94 -8.65 13.51
C THR A 67 3.60 -7.72 12.35
N VAL A 68 2.40 -7.14 12.40
CA VAL A 68 1.90 -6.21 11.38
C VAL A 68 1.68 -4.84 12.00
N LEU A 69 2.29 -3.82 11.43
CA LEU A 69 2.11 -2.44 11.81
C LEU A 69 1.30 -1.71 10.74
N TYR A 70 0.25 -1.01 11.15
CA TYR A 70 -0.53 -0.18 10.26
C TYR A 70 0.04 1.22 10.19
N GLU A 71 -0.19 1.88 9.06
CA GLU A 71 0.05 3.30 9.02
C GLU A 71 -0.78 4.06 10.06
N ASP A 72 -0.12 4.97 10.78
CA ASP A 72 -0.74 5.80 11.80
C ASP A 72 -1.43 7.02 11.19
N ARG A 73 -2.31 6.74 10.22
CA ARG A 73 -3.17 7.72 9.53
C ARG A 73 -4.49 7.07 9.12
N PRO A 74 -5.54 7.87 8.90
CA PRO A 74 -6.74 7.40 8.20
C PRO A 74 -6.37 6.80 6.84
N ALA A 75 -7.23 5.92 6.33
CA ALA A 75 -7.04 5.33 5.00
C ALA A 75 -6.91 6.43 3.94
N HIS A 76 -5.95 6.27 3.04
CA HIS A 76 -5.83 7.11 1.86
C HIS A 76 -7.02 6.85 0.96
N VAL A 77 -7.69 7.92 0.53
CA VAL A 77 -8.74 7.83 -0.47
C VAL A 77 -8.22 8.41 -1.79
N ARG A 78 -8.41 7.66 -2.87
CA ARG A 78 -8.07 8.07 -4.24
C ARG A 78 -9.26 7.80 -5.16
N ARG A 79 -9.51 8.72 -6.08
CA ARG A 79 -10.42 8.48 -7.21
C ARG A 79 -9.61 7.91 -8.35
N LEU A 80 -10.10 6.82 -8.93
CA LEU A 80 -9.44 6.17 -10.05
C LEU A 80 -9.60 7.00 -11.32
N PRO A 81 -8.54 7.12 -12.14
CA PRO A 81 -8.63 7.78 -13.44
C PRO A 81 -9.62 7.04 -14.34
N ALA A 82 -10.11 7.72 -15.37
CA ALA A 82 -11.11 7.15 -16.28
C ALA A 82 -10.57 5.95 -17.05
N GLU A 83 -9.29 5.95 -17.38
CA GLU A 83 -8.61 4.82 -18.01
C GLU A 83 -7.16 4.79 -17.49
N GLY A 84 -6.59 3.58 -17.38
CA GLY A 84 -5.19 3.37 -17.03
C GLY A 84 -4.93 2.78 -15.63
N GLY A 85 -3.72 2.23 -15.46
CA GLY A 85 -3.24 1.70 -14.18
C GLY A 85 -2.98 2.81 -13.16
N LEU A 86 -2.93 2.41 -11.88
CA LEU A 86 -2.55 3.29 -10.78
C LEU A 86 -1.17 2.91 -10.28
N ILE A 87 -0.24 3.86 -10.35
CA ILE A 87 1.08 3.70 -9.73
C ILE A 87 0.99 4.16 -8.28
N LEU A 88 1.17 3.22 -7.35
CA LEU A 88 1.24 3.53 -5.92
C LEU A 88 2.70 3.81 -5.57
N LYS A 89 3.03 5.10 -5.41
CA LYS A 89 4.33 5.54 -4.89
C LYS A 89 4.20 5.89 -3.43
N HIS A 90 5.03 5.29 -2.58
CA HIS A 90 5.11 5.66 -1.18
C HIS A 90 6.53 6.02 -0.81
N VAL A 91 6.71 7.25 -0.31
CA VAL A 91 7.98 7.76 0.17
C VAL A 91 7.95 7.81 1.69
N TRP A 92 8.91 7.14 2.30
CA TRP A 92 9.22 7.29 3.72
C TRP A 92 10.19 8.45 3.86
N VAL A 93 9.67 9.62 4.22
CA VAL A 93 10.46 10.81 4.61
C VAL A 93 10.31 11.05 6.09
#